data_AF-A0A9R1EBU6-F1
#
_entry.id   AF-A0A9R1EBU6-F1
#
_cell.length_a   1.000
_cell.length_b   1.000
_cell.length_c   1.000
_cell.angle_alpha   90.00
_cell.angle_beta   90.00
_cell.angle_gamma   90.00
#
_symmetry.space_group_name_H-M   'P 1'
#
loop_
_entity.id
_entity.type
_entity.pdbx_description
1 polymer ?
#
loop_
_entity_poly.entity_id
_entity_poly.type
_entity_poly.pdbx_seq_one_letter_code
_entity_poly.pdbx_strand_id
1 'polypeptide(L)'
;MVEDDGSGLPIVVDDVIHKAIVEVNEEGTEAAAGLGCTMPSPPTPPHVDFIADHPFAYYIVEEATGAVVFAGHVLDPTRSNK
;
A
#
# COMPACT_ATOMS: atom_id res chain seq x y z
N MET A 1 -23.69 23.60 -6.50
CA MET A 1 -24.15 24.80 -7.22
C MET A 1 -22.88 25.52 -7.65
N VAL A 2 -22.49 25.35 -8.90
CA VAL A 2 -21.36 26.11 -9.48
C VAL A 2 -21.98 27.39 -10.01
N GLU A 3 -21.48 28.54 -9.58
CA GLU A 3 -21.94 29.83 -10.06
C GLU A 3 -21.54 29.97 -11.53
N ASP A 4 -22.52 30.30 -12.38
CA ASP A 4 -22.29 30.59 -13.80
C ASP A 4 -21.56 31.93 -13.90
N ASP A 5 -20.30 31.92 -14.33
CA ASP A 5 -19.44 33.10 -14.38
C ASP A 5 -19.80 34.06 -15.53
N GLY A 6 -20.86 33.75 -16.29
CA GLY A 6 -21.41 34.60 -17.35
C GLY A 6 -20.50 34.70 -18.57
N SER A 7 -19.40 33.94 -18.63
CA SER A 7 -18.45 33.97 -19.74
C SER A 7 -18.93 33.19 -20.96
N GLY A 8 -19.93 32.29 -20.80
CA GLY A 8 -20.42 31.41 -21.87
C GLY A 8 -19.36 30.43 -22.39
N LEU A 9 -18.17 30.39 -21.78
CA LEU A 9 -17.09 29.50 -22.11
C LEU A 9 -17.25 28.19 -21.33
N PRO A 10 -16.94 27.03 -21.93
CA PRO A 10 -16.99 25.76 -21.23
C PRO A 10 -15.89 25.73 -20.15
N ILE A 11 -16.26 25.40 -18.92
CA ILE A 11 -15.30 25.11 -17.84
C ILE A 11 -14.56 23.83 -18.23
N VAL A 12 -13.23 23.91 -18.28
CA VAL A 12 -12.35 22.79 -18.58
C VAL A 12 -11.34 22.58 -17.45
N VAL A 13 -11.05 21.32 -17.15
CA VAL A 13 -9.97 20.94 -16.22
C VAL A 13 -8.76 20.60 -17.07
N ASP A 14 -7.69 21.40 -16.95
CA ASP A 14 -6.46 21.20 -17.72
C ASP A 14 -5.57 20.10 -17.12
N ASP A 15 -5.33 20.14 -15.80
CA ASP A 15 -4.45 19.20 -15.11
C ASP A 15 -4.93 18.88 -13.70
N VAL A 16 -4.67 17.65 -13.25
CA VAL A 16 -4.93 17.17 -11.90
C VAL A 16 -3.68 16.47 -11.39
N ILE A 17 -2.99 17.13 -10.46
CA ILE A 17 -1.74 16.61 -9.89
C ILE A 17 -2.06 15.84 -8.61
N HIS A 18 -1.70 14.55 -8.58
CA HIS A 18 -1.78 13.71 -7.38
C HIS A 18 -0.37 13.24 -6.98
N LYS A 19 0.09 13.61 -5.78
CA LYS A 19 1.36 13.19 -5.21
C LYS A 19 1.10 12.41 -3.91
N ALA A 20 1.63 11.19 -3.84
CA ALA A 20 1.58 10.32 -2.68
C ALA A 20 2.99 9.88 -2.30
N ILE A 21 3.25 9.71 -1.01
CA ILE A 21 4.53 9.24 -0.47
C ILE A 21 4.21 8.11 0.52
N VAL A 22 4.88 6.97 0.35
CA VAL A 22 4.80 5.81 1.24
C VAL A 22 6.22 5.53 1.74
N GLU A 23 6.40 5.52 3.07
CA GLU A 23 7.65 5.20 3.74
C GLU A 23 7.47 3.88 4.50
N VAL A 24 8.42 2.96 4.36
CA VAL A 24 8.40 1.65 5.01
C VAL A 24 9.67 1.53 5.85
N ASN A 25 9.50 1.24 7.13
CA ASN A 25 10.58 1.01 8.09
C ASN A 25 10.23 -0.16 9.02
N GLU A 26 11.20 -0.60 9.81
CA GLU A 26 11.04 -1.72 10.74
C GLU A 26 10.16 -1.37 11.95
N GLU A 27 10.02 -0.07 12.28
CA GLU A 27 9.25 0.40 13.42
C GLU A 27 7.74 0.12 13.25
N GLY A 28 7.24 0.08 12.01
CA GLY A 28 5.84 -0.19 11.69
C GLY A 28 5.42 -1.67 11.68
N THR A 29 6.33 -2.62 11.93
CA THR A 29 6.05 -4.07 11.87
C THR A 29 6.51 -4.76 13.16
N GLU A 30 5.81 -4.49 14.27
CA GLU A 30 6.05 -5.15 15.56
C GLU A 30 5.65 -6.64 15.48
N ALA A 31 6.59 -7.47 15.03
CA ALA A 31 6.77 -8.89 15.31
C ALA A 31 5.50 -9.72 15.66
N ALA A 32 4.64 -10.01 14.69
CA ALA A 32 3.55 -10.98 14.83
C ALA A 32 4.03 -12.47 14.77
N ALA A 33 5.23 -12.79 15.24
CA ALA A 33 5.77 -14.15 15.26
C ALA A 33 6.00 -14.63 16.70
N GLY A 34 4.90 -14.82 17.43
CA GLY A 34 4.91 -15.45 18.74
C GLY A 34 3.82 -16.50 18.85
N LEU A 35 4.08 -17.73 18.41
CA LEU A 35 3.24 -18.86 18.79
C LEU A 35 4.10 -20.06 19.22
N GLY A 36 4.54 -20.03 20.48
CA GLY A 36 5.01 -21.22 21.17
C GLY A 36 3.80 -22.04 21.63
N CYS A 37 3.49 -23.13 20.94
CA CYS A 37 2.49 -24.09 21.39
C CYS A 37 3.16 -25.31 22.03
N THR A 38 2.97 -25.49 23.34
CA THR A 38 3.37 -26.64 24.17
C THR A 38 2.30 -27.75 24.20
N MET A 39 1.64 -28.02 23.07
CA MET A 39 0.66 -29.11 22.94
C MET A 39 1.00 -29.95 21.70
N PRO A 40 0.68 -31.27 21.66
CA PRO A 40 0.95 -32.10 20.49
C PRO A 40 0.15 -31.56 19.28
N SER A 41 0.85 -30.89 18.37
CA SER A 41 0.29 -30.18 17.23
C SER A 41 -0.09 -31.14 16.09
N PRO A 42 -1.19 -30.90 15.33
CA PRO A 42 -1.31 -31.42 13.97
C PRO A 42 -0.06 -31.03 13.13
N PRO A 43 0.24 -31.72 12.00
CA PRO A 43 1.42 -31.40 11.21
C PRO A 43 1.44 -29.90 10.89
N THR A 44 2.50 -29.24 11.36
CA THR A 44 2.71 -27.81 11.13
C THR A 44 2.66 -27.57 9.62
N PRO A 45 1.89 -26.57 9.13
CA PRO A 45 1.96 -26.20 7.73
C PRO A 45 3.43 -25.91 7.38
N PRO A 46 3.87 -26.25 6.16
CA PRO A 46 5.25 -25.99 5.76
C PRO A 46 5.56 -24.51 5.93
N HIS A 47 6.73 -24.22 6.51
CA HIS A 47 7.24 -22.87 6.60
C HIS A 47 7.37 -22.29 5.19
N VAL A 48 6.81 -21.10 4.96
CA VAL A 48 6.92 -20.39 3.69
C VAL A 48 7.75 -19.14 3.94
N ASP A 49 8.91 -19.07 3.32
CA ASP A 49 9.74 -17.88 3.32
C ASP A 49 9.18 -16.86 2.31
N PHE A 50 8.89 -15.65 2.77
CA PHE A 50 8.58 -14.52 1.89
C PHE A 50 9.85 -13.68 1.71
N ILE A 51 10.44 -13.77 0.52
CA ILE A 51 11.66 -13.05 0.15
C ILE A 51 11.30 -12.01 -0.92
N ALA A 52 11.23 -10.74 -0.53
CA ALA A 52 10.95 -9.61 -1.44
C ALA A 52 12.25 -9.00 -1.98
N ASP A 53 13.16 -9.81 -2.53
CA ASP A 53 14.47 -9.40 -3.07
C ASP A 53 14.43 -9.09 -4.59
N HIS A 54 13.24 -9.02 -5.17
CA HIS A 54 12.98 -8.72 -6.57
C HIS A 54 11.76 -7.80 -6.69
N PRO A 55 11.46 -7.22 -7.87
CA PRO A 55 10.32 -6.34 -8.04
C PRO A 55 9.01 -6.94 -7.53
N PHE A 56 8.25 -6.17 -6.77
CA PHE A 56 6.99 -6.59 -6.16
C PHE A 56 5.95 -5.47 -6.20
N ALA A 57 4.67 -5.85 -6.10
CA ALA A 57 3.54 -4.94 -5.95
C ALA A 57 3.08 -4.92 -4.47
N TYR A 58 2.51 -3.80 -4.04
CA TYR A 58 1.95 -3.64 -2.70
C TYR A 58 0.59 -2.93 -2.74
N TYR A 59 -0.22 -3.22 -1.74
CA TYR A 59 -1.52 -2.60 -1.51
C TYR A 59 -1.65 -2.26 -0.03
N ILE A 60 -2.11 -1.05 0.27
CA ILE A 60 -2.55 -0.65 1.61
C ILE A 60 -4.07 -0.66 1.57
N VAL A 61 -4.67 -1.58 2.32
CA VAL A 61 -6.11 -1.86 2.27
C VAL A 61 -6.72 -1.57 3.63
N GLU A 62 -7.83 -0.86 3.64
CA GLU A 62 -8.67 -0.70 4.83
C GLU A 62 -9.50 -1.98 5.03
N GLU A 63 -9.33 -2.65 6.17
CA GLU A 63 -9.81 -4.03 6.35
C GLU A 63 -11.34 -4.17 6.43
N ALA A 64 -12.05 -3.17 6.96
CA ALA A 64 -13.49 -3.31 7.19
C ALA A 64 -14.31 -3.20 5.89
N THR A 65 -13.88 -2.33 4.98
CA THR A 65 -14.53 -2.08 3.68
C THR A 65 -13.83 -2.78 2.53
N GLY A 66 -12.57 -3.20 2.71
CA GLY A 66 -11.72 -3.74 1.65
C GLY A 66 -11.24 -2.68 0.66
N ALA A 67 -11.37 -1.39 1.01
CA ALA A 67 -10.97 -0.30 0.13
C ALA A 67 -9.44 -0.24 0.01
N VAL A 68 -8.94 -0.20 -1.23
CA VAL A 68 -7.54 0.04 -1.52
C VAL A 68 -7.26 1.54 -1.37
N VAL A 69 -6.48 1.90 -0.35
CA VAL A 69 -6.10 3.28 -0.05
C VAL A 69 -4.83 3.68 -0.78
N PHE A 70 -3.89 2.74 -0.93
CA PHE A 70 -2.70 2.90 -1.78
C PHE A 70 -2.43 1.63 -2.56
N ALA A 71 -1.95 1.80 -3.79
CA ALA A 71 -1.45 0.71 -4.62
C ALA A 71 -0.17 1.17 -5.32
N GLY A 72 0.81 0.29 -5.42
CA GLY A 72 2.07 0.61 -6.06
C GLY A 72 2.93 -0.60 -6.31
N HIS A 73 4.11 -0.36 -6.87
CA HIS A 73 5.11 -1.37 -7.07
C HIS A 73 6.50 -0.82 -6.77
N VAL A 74 7.37 -1.69 -6.27
CA VAL A 74 8.79 -1.39 -6.04
C VAL A 74 9.57 -2.14 -7.09
N LEU A 75 10.22 -1.40 -7.99
CA LEU A 75 11.15 -1.98 -8.98
C LEU A 75 12.59 -1.96 -8.47
N ASP A 76 12.92 -0.95 -7.68
CA ASP A 76 14.24 -0.75 -7.09
C ASP A 76 14.07 0.00 -5.75
N PRO A 77 14.30 -0.68 -4.61
CA PRO A 77 14.12 -0.09 -3.29
C PRO A 77 15.21 0.95 -2.94
N THR A 78 16.29 1.05 -3.71
CA THR A 78 17.37 2.02 -3.48
C THR A 78 17.08 3.38 -4.11
N ARG A 79 16.11 3.45 -5.02
CA ARG A 79 15.72 4.69 -5.71
C ARG A 79 14.68 5.46 -4.92
N SER A 80 15.12 6.49 -4.21
CA SER A 80 14.21 7.51 -3.67
C SER A 80 13.99 8.61 -4.71
N ASN A 81 12.73 8.90 -5.06
CA ASN A 81 12.38 10.07 -5.87
C ASN A 81 12.13 11.23 -4.89
N LYS A 82 13.05 12.20 -4.85
CA LYS A 82 12.99 13.36 -3.96
C LYS A 82 12.04 14.43 -4.51
#